data_AF-A0A1L9UU35-F1
#
_entry.id   AF-A0A1L9UU35-F1
#
_cell.length_a   1.000
_cell.length_b   1.000
_cell.length_c   1.000
_cell.angle_alpha   90.00
_cell.angle_beta   90.00
_cell.angle_gamma   90.00
#
_symmetry.space_group_name_H-M   'P 1'
#
loop_
_entity.id
_entity.type
_entity.pdbx_description
1 polymer ?
#
loop_
_entity_poly.entity_id
_entity_poly.type
_entity_poly.pdbx_seq_one_letter_code
_entity_poly.pdbx_strand_id
1 'polypeptide(L)'
;MDSPTPNYPNPHHEQTALEVTDMNLSTTETPPRIPEGWTNRPADLKGWFEPGSGETYLARCHGLKDVSLVLTTTPETGELRYIITSNKVYYIGNLMDEHIHQIIKPTTWPDILATLSRSGGRDLTTKKLELVDVPEDERPRDDEVIEGRKHFVPA
;
A
#
# COMPACT_ATOMS: atom_id res chain seq x y z
N MET A 1 74.64 0.16 35.96
CA MET A 1 74.17 1.31 36.77
C MET A 1 72.67 1.40 36.55
N ASP A 2 71.93 1.38 37.66
CA ASP A 2 70.52 1.77 37.89
C ASP A 2 69.36 1.23 37.03
N SER A 3 68.46 0.50 37.68
CA SER A 3 67.02 0.35 37.36
C SER A 3 66.25 1.38 38.21
N PRO A 4 65.08 1.96 37.84
CA PRO A 4 63.82 1.21 37.58
C PRO A 4 62.79 1.85 36.59
N THR A 5 61.80 1.07 36.15
CA THR A 5 60.49 1.52 35.56
C THR A 5 59.53 2.03 36.64
N PRO A 6 58.31 2.59 36.40
CA PRO A 6 57.49 2.80 35.18
C PRO A 6 56.83 4.22 35.12
N ASN A 7 55.94 4.49 34.14
CA ASN A 7 54.54 4.88 34.33
C ASN A 7 53.98 5.66 33.11
N TYR A 8 52.84 5.22 32.59
CA TYR A 8 52.01 5.98 31.65
C TYR A 8 51.39 7.19 32.35
N PRO A 9 51.05 8.25 31.61
CA PRO A 9 49.63 8.60 31.51
C PRO A 9 49.18 9.04 30.09
N ASN A 10 47.95 8.66 29.77
CA ASN A 10 47.05 9.26 28.77
C ASN A 10 45.89 9.91 29.59
N PRO A 11 45.00 10.84 29.12
CA PRO A 11 44.74 11.35 27.77
C PRO A 11 44.35 12.88 27.64
N HIS A 12 44.01 13.29 26.40
CA HIS A 12 43.20 14.45 25.93
C HIS A 12 43.79 15.87 25.84
N HIS A 13 44.05 16.33 24.59
CA HIS A 13 43.49 17.60 24.07
C HIS A 13 43.52 17.67 22.53
N GLU A 14 42.56 18.42 22.00
CA GLU A 14 42.02 18.51 20.64
C GLU A 14 43.00 18.90 19.52
N GLN A 15 42.69 18.49 18.29
CA GLN A 15 42.92 19.31 17.09
C GLN A 15 41.93 18.98 15.97
N THR A 16 41.21 20.02 15.57
CA THR A 16 40.24 20.12 14.49
C THR A 16 40.92 20.06 13.11
N ALA A 17 40.39 19.29 12.16
CA ALA A 17 40.54 19.55 10.74
C ALA A 17 39.36 18.97 9.95
N LEU A 18 38.71 19.85 9.20
CA LEU A 18 37.63 19.57 8.25
C LEU A 18 38.21 18.85 7.04
N GLU A 19 37.62 17.73 6.63
CA GLU A 19 37.70 17.30 5.23
C GLU A 19 36.37 16.69 4.80
N VAL A 20 35.60 17.54 4.12
CA VAL A 20 34.51 17.16 3.24
C VAL A 20 35.07 16.28 2.12
N THR A 21 34.52 15.08 1.93
CA THR A 21 34.58 14.43 0.61
C THR A 21 33.44 13.42 0.46
N ASP A 22 32.66 13.70 -0.59
CA ASP A 22 31.74 12.84 -1.31
C ASP A 22 30.53 12.23 -0.59
N MET A 23 29.47 13.03 -0.56
CA MET A 23 28.10 12.53 -0.71
C MET A 23 27.93 11.85 -2.08
N ASN A 24 28.47 10.64 -2.25
CA ASN A 24 27.88 9.69 -3.19
C ASN A 24 26.63 9.11 -2.52
N LEU A 25 25.54 9.87 -2.59
CA LEU A 25 24.21 9.37 -2.35
C LEU A 25 23.85 8.44 -3.52
N SER A 26 24.43 7.23 -3.53
CA SER A 26 23.80 6.10 -4.19
C SER A 26 22.58 5.75 -3.36
N THR A 27 21.48 6.47 -3.60
CA THR A 27 20.16 6.07 -3.14
C THR A 27 19.87 4.74 -3.81
N THR A 28 20.26 3.64 -3.17
CA THR A 28 19.61 2.35 -3.37
C THR A 28 18.18 2.54 -2.89
N GLU A 29 17.29 3.02 -3.77
CA GLU A 29 15.85 2.98 -3.57
C GLU A 29 15.47 1.50 -3.46
N THR A 30 15.47 1.00 -2.22
CA THR A 30 14.91 -0.31 -1.94
C THR A 30 13.43 -0.20 -2.28
N PRO A 31 12.88 -1.07 -3.15
CA PRO A 31 11.48 -0.99 -3.51
C PRO A 31 10.64 -1.05 -2.23
N PRO A 32 9.60 -0.20 -2.11
CA PRO A 32 8.83 -0.11 -0.88
C PRO A 32 8.23 -1.49 -0.55
N ARG A 33 8.48 -1.94 0.68
CA ARG A 33 8.07 -3.27 1.14
C ARG A 33 6.55 -3.33 1.29
N ILE A 34 5.97 -4.45 0.86
CA ILE A 34 4.55 -4.71 1.06
C ILE A 34 4.27 -4.91 2.57
N PRO A 35 3.27 -4.19 3.14
CA PRO A 35 2.88 -4.32 4.54
C PRO A 35 2.48 -5.75 4.90
N GLU A 36 2.69 -6.13 6.15
CA GLU A 36 2.19 -7.41 6.67
C GLU A 36 0.66 -7.46 6.57
N GLY A 37 0.12 -8.61 6.15
CA GLY A 37 -1.31 -8.80 5.90
C GLY A 37 -1.82 -8.19 4.59
N TRP A 38 -0.93 -7.68 3.73
CA TRP A 38 -1.28 -7.20 2.38
C TRP A 38 -0.52 -7.98 1.30
N THR A 39 -1.07 -8.03 0.09
CA THR A 39 -0.46 -8.65 -1.09
C THR A 39 -0.67 -7.80 -2.34
N ASN A 40 0.35 -7.78 -3.20
CA ASN A 40 0.30 -7.25 -4.57
C ASN A 40 0.63 -8.34 -5.60
N ARG A 41 0.61 -9.63 -5.21
CA ARG A 41 0.98 -10.73 -6.11
C ARG A 41 -0.08 -10.83 -7.21
N PRO A 42 0.31 -10.89 -8.50
CA PRO A 42 -0.67 -10.94 -9.59
C PRO A 42 -1.70 -12.05 -9.48
N ALA A 43 -1.33 -13.21 -8.93
CA ALA A 43 -2.24 -14.33 -8.72
C ALA A 43 -3.36 -14.02 -7.71
N ASP A 44 -3.07 -13.21 -6.69
CA ASP A 44 -4.03 -12.82 -5.64
C ASP A 44 -4.94 -11.68 -6.12
N LEU A 45 -4.48 -10.86 -7.06
CA LEU A 45 -5.23 -9.74 -7.64
C LEU A 45 -6.11 -10.16 -8.83
N LYS A 46 -5.80 -11.28 -9.48
CA LYS A 46 -6.50 -11.76 -10.67
C LYS A 46 -7.98 -12.00 -10.38
N GLY A 47 -8.86 -11.64 -11.32
CA GLY A 47 -10.31 -11.79 -11.18
C GLY A 47 -11.00 -10.63 -10.46
N TRP A 48 -10.26 -9.70 -9.85
CA TRP A 48 -10.80 -8.53 -9.18
C TRP A 48 -10.68 -7.28 -10.04
N PHE A 49 -11.70 -6.42 -10.03
CA PHE A 49 -11.73 -5.18 -10.83
C PHE A 49 -11.47 -5.43 -12.32
N GLU A 50 -11.91 -6.58 -12.85
CA GLU A 50 -11.88 -6.87 -14.28
C GLU A 50 -13.01 -6.11 -15.00
N PRO A 51 -12.86 -5.77 -16.30
CA PRO A 51 -13.92 -5.13 -17.06
C PRO A 51 -15.23 -5.93 -16.98
N GLY A 52 -16.32 -5.27 -16.60
CA GLY A 52 -17.63 -5.91 -16.43
C GLY A 52 -17.87 -6.52 -15.05
N SER A 53 -16.87 -6.57 -14.16
CA SER A 53 -17.07 -7.09 -12.80
C SER A 53 -17.89 -6.15 -11.93
N GLY A 54 -18.50 -6.71 -10.88
CA GLY A 54 -19.25 -5.94 -9.87
C GLY A 54 -18.38 -4.88 -9.18
N GLU A 55 -17.10 -5.16 -8.95
CA GLU A 55 -16.17 -4.21 -8.34
C GLU A 55 -15.84 -3.03 -9.29
N THR A 56 -15.70 -3.31 -10.58
CA THR A 56 -15.53 -2.26 -11.60
C THR A 56 -16.79 -1.41 -11.73
N TYR A 57 -17.97 -2.02 -11.65
CA TYR A 57 -19.24 -1.30 -11.62
C TYR A 57 -19.37 -0.42 -10.37
N LEU A 58 -19.07 -0.95 -9.18
CA LEU A 58 -19.04 -0.18 -7.94
C LEU A 58 -18.09 1.03 -8.05
N ALA A 59 -16.91 0.84 -8.63
CA ALA A 59 -15.98 1.94 -8.87
C ALA A 59 -16.58 3.03 -9.79
N ARG A 60 -17.31 2.63 -10.84
CA ARG A 60 -18.03 3.58 -11.72
C ARG A 60 -19.15 4.31 -10.99
N CYS A 61 -19.86 3.65 -10.09
CA CYS A 61 -20.85 4.30 -9.21
C CYS A 61 -20.24 5.39 -8.35
N HIS A 62 -18.92 5.40 -8.14
CA HIS A 62 -18.17 6.47 -7.48
C HIS A 62 -17.44 7.41 -8.46
N GLY A 63 -17.80 7.38 -9.74
CA GLY A 63 -17.22 8.22 -10.80
C GLY A 63 -15.82 7.80 -11.23
N LEU A 64 -15.33 6.63 -10.82
CA LEU A 64 -14.01 6.13 -11.20
C LEU A 64 -14.09 5.36 -12.52
N LYS A 65 -13.10 5.61 -13.39
CA LYS A 65 -12.89 4.93 -14.66
C LYS A 65 -11.48 4.39 -14.73
N ASP A 66 -11.25 3.38 -15.56
CA ASP A 66 -9.92 2.81 -15.81
C ASP A 66 -9.19 2.44 -14.51
N VAL A 67 -9.93 1.80 -13.59
CA VAL A 67 -9.40 1.40 -12.29
C VAL A 67 -8.50 0.18 -12.42
N SER A 68 -7.50 0.09 -11.57
CA SER A 68 -6.64 -1.09 -11.43
C SER A 68 -6.42 -1.40 -9.96
N LEU A 69 -6.61 -2.66 -9.58
CA LEU A 69 -6.27 -3.14 -8.25
C LEU A 69 -4.75 -3.19 -8.08
N VAL A 70 -4.25 -2.55 -7.02
CA VAL A 70 -2.81 -2.43 -6.73
C VAL A 70 -2.42 -3.27 -5.52
N LEU A 71 -3.32 -3.38 -4.55
CA LEU A 71 -3.05 -4.03 -3.27
C LEU A 71 -4.34 -4.52 -2.64
N THR A 72 -4.32 -5.68 -1.98
CA THR A 72 -5.44 -6.18 -1.18
C THR A 72 -4.95 -6.88 0.08
N THR A 73 -5.80 -6.96 1.11
CA THR A 73 -5.49 -7.71 2.33
C THR A 73 -5.48 -9.21 2.05
N THR A 74 -4.61 -9.93 2.74
CA THR A 74 -4.54 -11.39 2.62
C THR A 74 -5.67 -12.05 3.43
N PRO A 75 -6.12 -13.27 3.07
CA PRO A 75 -7.23 -13.93 3.74
C PRO A 75 -7.06 -14.10 5.26
N GLU A 76 -5.81 -14.22 5.74
CA GLU A 76 -5.48 -14.41 7.16
C GLU A 76 -5.86 -13.20 8.02
N THR A 77 -6.02 -12.02 7.42
CA THR A 77 -6.47 -10.81 8.12
C THR A 77 -7.95 -10.86 8.49
N GLY A 78 -8.75 -11.67 7.80
CA GLY A 78 -10.21 -11.65 7.88
C GLY A 78 -10.86 -10.38 7.33
N GLU A 79 -10.08 -9.47 6.76
CA GLU A 79 -10.55 -8.24 6.13
C GLU A 79 -10.46 -8.34 4.60
N LEU A 80 -11.34 -7.63 3.90
CA LEU A 80 -11.35 -7.55 2.44
C LEU A 80 -11.06 -6.13 1.95
N ARG A 81 -10.05 -5.49 2.55
CA ARG A 81 -9.63 -4.15 2.17
C ARG A 81 -8.80 -4.18 0.89
N TYR A 82 -8.89 -3.12 0.12
CA TYR A 82 -8.17 -2.98 -1.13
C TYR A 82 -7.69 -1.55 -1.37
N ILE A 83 -6.64 -1.42 -2.19
CA ILE A 83 -6.25 -0.16 -2.81
C ILE A 83 -6.32 -0.31 -4.32
N ILE A 84 -7.09 0.56 -4.95
CA ILE A 84 -7.13 0.73 -6.40
C ILE A 84 -6.46 2.04 -6.80
N THR A 85 -6.06 2.14 -8.08
CA THR A 85 -5.64 3.39 -8.69
C THR A 85 -6.47 3.71 -9.92
N SER A 86 -6.74 5.00 -10.13
CA SER A 86 -7.28 5.57 -11.36
C SER A 86 -6.58 6.90 -11.59
N ASN A 87 -6.13 7.16 -12.81
CA ASN A 87 -5.46 8.42 -13.18
C ASN A 87 -4.31 8.83 -12.22
N LYS A 88 -3.51 7.86 -11.76
CA LYS A 88 -2.40 8.04 -10.79
C LYS A 88 -2.83 8.52 -9.39
N VAL A 89 -4.12 8.49 -9.09
CA VAL A 89 -4.68 8.74 -7.75
C VAL A 89 -4.97 7.39 -7.10
N TYR A 90 -4.78 7.30 -5.79
CA TYR A 90 -5.03 6.09 -5.01
C TYR A 90 -6.32 6.21 -4.21
N TYR A 91 -7.04 5.09 -4.11
CA TYR A 91 -8.28 4.97 -3.39
C TYR A 91 -8.26 3.72 -2.53
N ILE A 92 -8.88 3.78 -1.36
CA ILE A 92 -9.03 2.65 -0.45
C ILE A 92 -10.52 2.32 -0.29
N GLY A 93 -10.83 1.04 -0.16
CA GLY A 93 -12.18 0.57 0.13
C GLY A 93 -12.14 -0.80 0.80
N ASN A 94 -13.32 -1.34 1.11
CA ASN A 94 -13.50 -2.68 1.63
C ASN A 94 -14.58 -3.38 0.80
N LEU A 95 -14.38 -4.62 0.38
CA LEU A 95 -15.37 -5.34 -0.43
C LEU A 95 -16.67 -5.64 0.34
N MET A 96 -16.64 -5.51 1.67
CA MET A 96 -17.82 -5.65 2.52
C MET A 96 -18.62 -4.35 2.64
N ASP A 97 -18.11 -3.22 2.14
CA ASP A 97 -18.82 -1.95 2.10
C ASP A 97 -18.90 -1.35 0.69
N GLU A 98 -19.95 -0.59 0.43
CA GLU A 98 -20.16 0.10 -0.86
C GLU A 98 -19.51 1.48 -0.86
N HIS A 99 -18.40 1.66 -0.14
CA HIS A 99 -17.77 2.96 0.03
C HIS A 99 -16.33 2.97 -0.48
N ILE A 100 -16.07 3.87 -1.43
CA ILE A 100 -14.72 4.14 -1.91
C ILE A 100 -14.25 5.50 -1.39
N HIS A 101 -13.03 5.52 -0.88
CA HIS A 101 -12.41 6.69 -0.29
C HIS A 101 -11.13 7.06 -1.07
N GLN A 102 -11.04 8.30 -1.56
CA GLN A 102 -9.81 8.84 -2.11
C GLN A 102 -8.78 9.05 -1.00
N ILE A 103 -7.55 8.59 -1.21
CA ILE A 103 -6.44 8.89 -0.31
C ILE A 103 -5.88 10.28 -0.67
N ILE A 104 -6.10 11.26 0.20
CA ILE A 104 -5.61 12.64 0.03
C ILE A 104 -4.20 12.77 0.56
N LYS A 105 -3.87 12.10 1.68
CA LYS A 105 -2.51 12.04 2.21
C LYS A 105 -2.21 10.69 2.85
N PRO A 106 -0.99 10.15 2.62
CA PRO A 106 -0.02 10.61 1.62
C PRO A 106 -0.48 10.28 0.19
N THR A 107 0.06 10.97 -0.83
CA THR A 107 -0.33 10.77 -2.24
C THR A 107 0.62 9.87 -3.02
N THR A 108 1.82 9.61 -2.50
CA THR A 108 2.81 8.76 -3.16
C THR A 108 2.65 7.31 -2.73
N TRP A 109 2.92 6.38 -3.64
CA TRP A 109 2.82 4.95 -3.34
C TRP A 109 3.71 4.47 -2.19
N PRO A 110 5.02 4.85 -2.14
CA PRO A 110 5.89 4.44 -1.03
C PRO A 110 5.38 4.93 0.33
N ASP A 111 4.90 6.16 0.42
CA ASP A 111 4.40 6.73 1.68
C ASP A 111 3.09 6.10 2.12
N ILE A 112 2.22 5.72 1.16
CA ILE A 112 1.00 4.95 1.44
C ILE A 112 1.39 3.61 2.04
N LEU A 113 2.31 2.85 1.43
CA LEU A 113 2.79 1.57 1.95
C LEU A 113 3.44 1.71 3.34
N ALA A 114 4.22 2.76 3.56
CA ALA A 114 4.80 3.05 4.87
C ALA A 114 3.73 3.33 5.93
N THR A 115 2.66 4.04 5.56
CA THR A 115 1.53 4.34 6.45
C THR A 115 0.72 3.09 6.76
N LEU A 116 0.44 2.25 5.76
CA LEU A 116 -0.20 0.95 5.96
C LEU A 116 0.62 0.06 6.91
N SER A 117 1.93 0.00 6.73
CA SER A 117 2.83 -0.79 7.59
C SER A 117 2.84 -0.30 9.04
N ARG A 118 2.78 1.02 9.26
CA ARG A 118 2.88 1.61 10.60
C ARG A 118 1.57 1.55 11.39
N SER A 119 0.43 1.84 10.76
CA SER A 119 -0.83 2.02 11.47
C SER A 119 -2.00 1.22 10.90
N GLY A 120 -1.75 0.33 9.92
CA GLY A 120 -2.80 -0.42 9.26
C GLY A 120 -3.73 0.47 8.44
N GLY A 121 -3.26 1.65 8.02
CA GLY A 121 -4.04 2.62 7.25
C GLY A 121 -4.85 3.63 8.06
N ARG A 122 -4.81 3.56 9.40
CA ARG A 122 -5.53 4.52 10.27
C ARG A 122 -5.08 5.97 10.10
N ASP A 123 -3.82 6.20 9.73
CA ASP A 123 -3.30 7.56 9.51
C ASP A 123 -3.50 8.06 8.06
N LEU A 124 -4.16 7.28 7.20
CA LEU A 124 -4.50 7.76 5.86
C LEU A 124 -5.56 8.87 5.99
N THR A 125 -5.25 10.06 5.49
CA THR A 125 -6.25 11.10 5.33
C THR A 125 -7.03 10.79 4.07
N THR A 126 -8.32 10.50 4.22
CA THR A 126 -9.19 10.12 3.11
C THR A 126 -10.39 11.05 2.96
N LYS A 127 -10.97 11.05 1.77
CA LYS A 127 -12.27 11.65 1.49
C LYS A 127 -13.16 10.61 0.82
N LYS A 128 -14.35 10.41 1.39
CA LYS A 128 -15.39 9.56 0.80
C LYS A 128 -15.81 10.12 -0.56
N LEU A 129 -15.93 9.24 -1.55
CA LEU A 129 -16.50 9.59 -2.85
C LEU A 129 -18.03 9.52 -2.78
N GLU A 130 -18.68 10.51 -3.39
CA GLU A 130 -20.12 10.50 -3.59
C GLU A 130 -20.50 9.50 -4.68
N LEU A 131 -21.75 9.05 -4.64
CA LEU A 131 -22.31 8.26 -5.73
C LEU A 131 -22.64 9.16 -6.93
N VAL A 132 -22.49 8.60 -8.13
CA VAL A 132 -22.88 9.22 -9.39
C VAL A 132 -23.89 8.34 -10.10
N ASP A 133 -24.77 8.96 -10.90
CA ASP A 133 -25.71 8.21 -11.74
C ASP A 133 -24.93 7.46 -12.82
N VAL A 134 -24.99 6.13 -12.77
CA VAL A 134 -24.46 5.22 -13.80
C VAL A 134 -25.65 4.67 -14.59
N PRO A 135 -25.62 4.68 -15.93
CA PRO A 135 -26.70 4.13 -16.76
C PRO A 135 -27.03 2.68 -16.39
N GLU A 136 -28.32 2.33 -16.34
CA GLU A 136 -28.75 0.97 -15.97
C GLU A 136 -28.22 -0.10 -16.94
N ASP A 137 -28.04 0.26 -18.22
CA ASP A 137 -27.49 -0.63 -19.24
C ASP A 137 -26.00 -1.01 -19.01
N GLU A 138 -25.31 -0.29 -18.11
CA GLU A 138 -23.94 -0.60 -17.70
C GLU A 138 -23.88 -1.48 -16.44
N ARG A 139 -25.03 -1.83 -15.86
CA ARG A 139 -25.06 -2.75 -14.71
C ARG A 139 -24.57 -4.13 -15.18
N PRO A 140 -23.67 -4.77 -14.42
CA PRO A 140 -23.33 -6.16 -14.67
C PRO A 140 -24.60 -6.98 -14.60
N ARG A 141 -24.78 -7.88 -15.57
CA ARG A 141 -25.98 -8.71 -15.61
C ARG A 141 -25.92 -9.73 -14.47
N ASP A 142 -27.06 -10.03 -13.86
CA ASP A 142 -27.15 -10.91 -12.70
C ASP A 142 -26.64 -12.35 -12.95
N ASP A 143 -26.51 -12.76 -14.22
CA ASP A 143 -25.95 -14.05 -14.65
C ASP A 143 -24.40 -14.10 -14.60
N GLU A 144 -23.73 -12.97 -14.37
CA GLU A 144 -22.26 -12.85 -14.29
C GLU A 144 -21.75 -12.81 -12.83
N VAL A 145 -22.60 -13.15 -11.86
CA VAL A 145 -22.19 -13.43 -10.48
C VAL A 145 -21.45 -14.76 -10.49
N ILE A 146 -20.15 -14.67 -10.70
CA ILE A 146 -19.16 -15.76 -10.80
C ILE A 146 -19.56 -17.01 -10.01
N GLU A 147 -20.13 -17.98 -10.73
CA GLU A 147 -20.11 -19.40 -10.41
C GLU A 147 -18.65 -19.88 -10.42
N GLY A 148 -17.93 -19.56 -9.34
CA GLY A 148 -16.51 -19.85 -9.20
C GLY A 148 -16.00 -19.80 -7.76
N ARG A 149 -16.80 -19.29 -6.82
CA ARG A 149 -16.54 -19.50 -5.38
C ARG A 149 -17.02 -20.89 -5.00
N LYS A 150 -16.20 -21.90 -5.31
CA LYS A 150 -16.28 -23.22 -4.68
C LYS A 150 -16.24 -22.99 -3.18
N HIS A 151 -17.40 -23.11 -2.55
CA HIS A 151 -17.55 -23.25 -1.12
C HIS A 151 -16.67 -24.43 -0.70
N PHE A 152 -15.53 -24.17 -0.07
CA PHE A 152 -14.76 -25.22 0.57
C PHE A 152 -15.43 -25.49 1.92
N VAL A 153 -16.35 -26.45 1.93
CA VAL A 153 -16.85 -27.08 3.16
C VAL A 153 -15.89 -28.23 3.48
N PRO A 154 -15.09 -28.17 4.56
CA PRO A 154 -14.33 -29.33 5.00
C PRO A 154 -15.28 -30.42 5.50
N ALA A 155 -15.01 -31.65 5.07
CA ALA A 155 -15.68 -32.88 5.51
C ALA A 155 -15.25 -33.29 6.93
#